data_AF-A0A7R9KNB0-F1
#
_entry.id   AF-A0A7R9KNB0-F1
#
_cell.length_a   1.000
_cell.length_b   1.000
_cell.length_c   1.000
_cell.angle_alpha   90.00
_cell.angle_beta   90.00
_cell.angle_gamma   90.00
#
_symmetry.space_group_name_H-M   'P 1'
#
loop_
_entity.id
_entity.type
_entity.pdbx_description
1 polymer ?
#
loop_
_entity_poly.entity_id
_entity_poly.type
_entity_poly.pdbx_seq_one_letter_code
_entity_poly.pdbx_strand_id
1 'polypeptide(L)'
;MYRAFDYGGPGADQVNSMISVMEQTHKQLKELRKDLNDQQVYAATGLILMNGHTDQPSELYTIDTFRKLIDYANQKHLGRVSYWALNRDRKCIKPVGWVDGTCSSLEQQPWDFTKTLANFH
;
A
#
# COMPACT_ATOMS: atom_id res chain seq x y z
N MET A 1 1.36 -8.33 9.42
CA MET A 1 1.25 -7.03 8.74
C MET A 1 2.47 -6.89 7.87
N TYR A 2 2.29 -6.76 6.56
CA TYR A 2 3.39 -6.82 5.60
C TYR A 2 3.60 -5.45 4.95
N ARG A 3 4.86 -4.99 4.95
CA ARG A 3 5.28 -3.76 4.29
C ARG A 3 5.63 -4.06 2.85
N ALA A 4 4.95 -3.38 1.96
CA ALA A 4 4.90 -3.77 0.58
C ALA A 4 5.28 -2.61 -0.36
N PHE A 5 6.41 -1.99 -0.09
CA PHE A 5 7.00 -0.94 -0.91
C PHE A 5 8.51 -0.95 -0.65
N ASP A 6 9.27 -0.22 -1.45
CA ASP A 6 10.73 -0.20 -1.48
C ASP A 6 11.40 -1.50 -1.94
N TYR A 7 10.80 -2.21 -2.89
CA TYR A 7 11.34 -3.48 -3.41
C TYR A 7 12.53 -3.27 -4.36
N GLY A 8 12.56 -2.13 -5.04
CA GLY A 8 13.56 -1.81 -6.07
C GLY A 8 13.36 -2.61 -7.36
N GLY A 9 14.20 -2.34 -8.36
CA GLY A 9 14.11 -2.97 -9.69
C GLY A 9 13.40 -2.09 -10.75
N PRO A 10 13.24 -2.59 -11.99
CA PRO A 10 12.62 -1.82 -13.07
C PRO A 10 11.20 -1.41 -12.67
N GLY A 11 10.78 -0.20 -13.08
CA GLY A 11 9.49 0.43 -12.74
C GLY A 11 8.28 -0.41 -13.10
N ALA A 12 7.96 -1.36 -12.22
CA ALA A 12 6.85 -2.26 -12.35
C ALA A 12 5.55 -1.57 -11.95
N ASP A 13 4.44 -2.10 -12.46
CA ASP A 13 3.11 -1.71 -12.02
C ASP A 13 2.97 -1.97 -10.51
N GLN A 14 2.84 -0.89 -9.73
CA GLN A 14 2.79 -0.95 -8.27
C GLN A 14 1.60 -1.78 -7.76
N VAL A 15 0.48 -1.77 -8.47
CA VAL A 15 -0.71 -2.54 -8.08
C VAL A 15 -0.43 -4.03 -8.26
N ASN A 16 0.09 -4.43 -9.42
CA ASN A 16 0.36 -5.83 -9.71
C ASN A 16 1.51 -6.39 -8.85
N SER A 17 2.56 -5.61 -8.63
CA SER A 17 3.68 -5.98 -7.74
C SER A 17 3.19 -6.22 -6.31
N MET A 18 2.38 -5.30 -5.79
CA MET A 18 1.76 -5.40 -4.48
C MET A 18 0.90 -6.66 -4.34
N ILE A 19 -0.02 -6.88 -5.29
CA ILE A 19 -0.90 -8.04 -5.29
C ILE A 19 -0.07 -9.33 -5.34
N SER A 20 0.96 -9.39 -6.19
CA SER A 20 1.86 -10.54 -6.27
C SER A 20 2.53 -10.85 -4.93
N VAL A 21 3.02 -9.83 -4.21
CA VAL A 21 3.63 -10.01 -2.89
C VAL A 21 2.61 -10.48 -1.86
N MET A 22 1.40 -9.94 -1.88
CA MET A 22 0.31 -10.35 -0.98
C MET A 22 -0.10 -11.81 -1.22
N GLU A 23 -0.25 -12.23 -2.47
CA GLU A 23 -0.61 -13.62 -2.80
C GLU A 23 0.52 -14.61 -2.49
N GLN A 24 1.79 -14.22 -2.67
CA GLN A 24 2.94 -15.04 -2.25
C GLN A 24 3.00 -15.18 -0.73
N THR A 25 2.80 -14.08 0.00
CA THR A 25 2.75 -14.07 1.47
C THR A 25 1.59 -14.93 1.97
N HIS A 26 0.42 -14.84 1.33
CA HIS A 26 -0.74 -15.67 1.65
C HIS A 26 -0.42 -17.16 1.53
N LYS A 27 0.25 -17.59 0.45
CA LYS A 27 0.69 -18.98 0.29
C LYS A 27 1.60 -19.43 1.43
N GLN A 28 2.58 -18.62 1.80
CA GLN A 28 3.48 -18.90 2.93
C GLN A 28 2.70 -19.01 4.25
N LEU A 29 1.77 -18.09 4.50
CA LEU A 29 0.97 -18.12 5.72
C LEU A 29 0.05 -19.35 5.78
N LYS A 30 -0.49 -19.81 4.65
CA LYS A 30 -1.24 -21.08 4.58
C LYS A 30 -0.39 -22.31 4.83
N GLU A 31 0.91 -22.25 4.57
CA GLU A 31 1.84 -23.31 4.94
C GLU A 31 2.09 -23.33 6.45
N LEU A 32 2.18 -22.16 7.07
CA LEU A 32 2.48 -22.01 8.49
C LEU A 32 1.24 -22.13 9.41
N ARG A 33 0.07 -21.70 8.95
CA ARG A 33 -1.19 -21.63 9.73
C ARG A 33 -2.21 -22.64 9.22
N LYS A 34 -1.89 -23.92 9.39
CA LYS A 34 -2.76 -25.06 9.02
C LYS A 34 -4.07 -25.09 9.82
N ASP A 35 -4.13 -24.37 10.93
CA ASP A 35 -5.32 -24.17 11.76
C ASP A 35 -6.32 -23.16 11.15
N LEU A 36 -5.92 -22.37 10.16
CA LEU A 36 -6.76 -21.38 9.51
C LEU A 36 -7.17 -21.81 8.09
N ASN A 37 -8.41 -21.51 7.70
CA ASN A 37 -8.83 -21.60 6.31
C ASN A 37 -8.34 -20.39 5.49
N ASP A 38 -8.57 -20.42 4.18
CA ASP A 38 -8.09 -19.38 3.25
C ASP A 38 -8.55 -17.96 3.64
N GLN A 39 -9.84 -17.79 3.93
CA GLN A 39 -10.40 -16.49 4.32
C GLN A 39 -9.84 -16.01 5.66
N GLN A 40 -9.65 -16.93 6.62
CA GLN A 40 -9.09 -16.59 7.93
C GLN A 40 -7.62 -16.16 7.83
N VAL A 41 -6.84 -16.72 6.89
CA VAL A 41 -5.47 -16.27 6.66
C VAL A 41 -5.46 -14.83 6.11
N TYR A 42 -6.35 -14.49 5.16
CA TYR A 42 -6.49 -13.11 4.69
C TYR A 42 -6.95 -12.16 5.81
N ALA A 43 -7.95 -12.55 6.60
CA ALA A 43 -8.45 -11.77 7.73
C ALA A 43 -7.37 -11.57 8.83
N ALA A 44 -6.40 -12.48 8.94
CA ALA A 44 -5.24 -12.33 9.82
C ALA A 44 -4.09 -11.51 9.20
N THR A 45 -4.21 -11.16 7.92
CA THR A 45 -3.19 -10.45 7.15
C THR A 45 -3.51 -8.96 7.08
N GLY A 46 -2.48 -8.12 7.14
CA GLY A 46 -2.63 -6.68 6.99
C GLY A 46 -1.61 -6.10 6.03
N LEU A 47 -2.02 -5.04 5.34
CA LEU A 47 -1.28 -4.36 4.28
C LEU A 47 -0.80 -2.99 4.78
N ILE A 48 0.47 -2.64 4.54
CA ILE A 48 0.97 -1.27 4.71
C ILE A 48 1.61 -0.73 3.43
N LEU A 49 1.08 0.40 2.97
CA LEU A 49 1.48 1.14 1.76
C LEU A 49 2.40 2.32 2.12
N MET A 50 2.99 2.97 1.12
CA MET A 50 3.66 4.27 1.26
C MET A 50 3.05 5.24 0.25
N ASN A 51 2.63 6.42 0.70
CA ASN A 51 1.92 7.36 -0.17
C ASN A 51 2.89 8.16 -1.05
N GLY A 52 2.53 8.36 -2.32
CA GLY A 52 3.36 9.11 -3.27
C GLY A 52 4.66 8.38 -3.62
N HIS A 53 5.74 9.15 -3.78
CA HIS A 53 7.07 8.57 -4.00
C HIS A 53 7.53 7.75 -2.78
N THR A 54 8.21 6.64 -3.04
CA THR A 54 8.85 5.80 -2.02
C THR A 54 10.36 6.06 -2.00
N ASP A 55 11.13 5.33 -1.18
CA ASP A 55 12.59 5.48 -1.17
C ASP A 55 13.24 4.93 -2.46
N GLN A 56 12.48 4.21 -3.31
CA GLN A 56 12.94 3.64 -4.57
C GLN A 56 12.58 4.49 -5.80
N PRO A 57 13.57 4.93 -6.62
CA PRO A 57 13.41 5.70 -7.87
C PRO A 57 12.26 5.29 -8.79
N SER A 58 11.99 4.00 -8.83
CA SER A 58 11.08 3.36 -9.76
C SER A 58 9.64 3.21 -9.25
N GLU A 59 9.36 3.63 -8.02
CA GLU A 59 8.07 3.41 -7.36
C GLU A 59 7.32 4.72 -7.08
N LEU A 60 6.07 4.77 -7.53
CA LEU A 60 5.16 5.89 -7.32
C LEU A 60 3.75 5.37 -7.00
N TYR A 61 3.32 5.59 -5.77
CA TYR A 61 1.98 5.26 -5.32
C TYR A 61 1.06 6.47 -5.42
N THR A 62 0.35 6.57 -6.54
CA THR A 62 -0.68 7.59 -6.74
C THR A 62 -1.93 7.31 -5.90
N ILE A 63 -2.84 8.29 -5.83
CA ILE A 63 -4.16 8.11 -5.21
C ILE A 63 -4.95 6.99 -5.91
N ASP A 64 -4.82 6.84 -7.24
CA ASP A 64 -5.45 5.75 -7.98
C ASP A 64 -4.83 4.38 -7.64
N THR A 65 -3.51 4.32 -7.47
CA THR A 65 -2.81 3.12 -6.99
C THR A 65 -3.36 2.70 -5.62
N PHE A 66 -3.50 3.66 -4.70
CA PHE A 66 -4.10 3.39 -3.38
C PHE A 66 -5.52 2.85 -3.50
N ARG A 67 -6.38 3.51 -4.30
CA ARG A 67 -7.77 3.07 -4.49
C ARG A 67 -7.85 1.61 -4.92
N LYS A 68 -7.09 1.22 -5.95
CA LYS A 68 -7.05 -0.16 -6.45
C LYS A 68 -6.59 -1.17 -5.39
N LEU A 69 -5.65 -0.77 -4.54
CA LEU A 69 -5.15 -1.63 -3.46
C LEU A 69 -6.09 -1.71 -2.26
N ILE A 70 -6.86 -0.66 -1.98
CA ILE A 70 -7.97 -0.72 -1.03
C ILE A 70 -9.08 -1.62 -1.56
N ASP A 71 -9.42 -1.54 -2.85
CA ASP A 71 -10.41 -2.43 -3.48
C ASP A 71 -9.98 -3.90 -3.39
N TYR A 72 -8.70 -4.19 -3.67
CA TYR A 72 -8.13 -5.54 -3.45
C TYR A 72 -8.23 -5.98 -1.97
N ALA A 73 -7.89 -5.09 -1.03
CA ALA A 73 -7.94 -5.41 0.38
C ALA A 73 -9.37 -5.74 0.85
N ASN A 74 -10.36 -4.99 0.37
CA ASN A 74 -11.78 -5.26 0.60
C ASN A 74 -12.20 -6.58 -0.04
N GLN A 75 -11.82 -6.83 -1.30
CA GLN A 75 -12.15 -8.06 -2.03
C GLN A 75 -11.62 -9.31 -1.31
N LYS A 76 -10.44 -9.22 -0.69
CA LYS A 76 -9.83 -10.32 0.07
C LYS A 76 -10.23 -10.36 1.54
N HIS A 77 -10.99 -9.37 2.03
CA HIS A 77 -11.32 -9.22 3.44
C HIS A 77 -10.08 -9.25 4.33
N LEU A 78 -9.08 -8.42 4.02
CA LEU A 78 -7.91 -8.28 4.87
C LEU A 78 -8.31 -7.80 6.27
N GLY A 79 -7.46 -8.06 7.27
CA GLY A 79 -7.74 -7.63 8.63
C GLY A 79 -7.43 -6.15 8.90
N ARG A 80 -6.54 -5.54 8.10
CA ARG A 80 -6.13 -4.14 8.27
C ARG A 80 -5.43 -3.61 7.03
N VAL A 81 -5.67 -2.34 6.73
CA VAL A 81 -4.81 -1.53 5.85
C VAL A 81 -4.31 -0.29 6.58
N SER A 82 -3.09 0.14 6.26
CA SER A 82 -2.48 1.38 6.77
C SER A 82 -1.48 1.91 5.76
N TYR A 83 -0.90 3.10 6.00
CA TYR A 83 0.17 3.60 5.16
C TYR A 83 1.20 4.45 5.94
N TRP A 84 2.40 4.55 5.36
CA TRP A 84 3.44 5.48 5.77
C TRP A 84 3.41 6.72 4.85
N ALA A 85 3.11 7.92 5.35
CA ALA A 85 2.66 8.25 6.70
C ALA A 85 1.70 9.43 6.67
N LEU A 86 0.92 9.61 7.74
CA LEU A 86 -0.12 10.64 7.82
C LEU A 86 0.44 12.05 7.59
N ASN A 87 1.61 12.38 8.13
CA ASN A 87 2.23 13.69 7.94
C ASN A 87 2.59 13.97 6.47
N ARG A 88 2.82 12.92 5.66
CA ARG A 88 3.10 13.03 4.22
C ARG A 88 1.84 13.19 3.36
N ASP A 89 0.64 13.10 3.92
CA ASP A 89 -0.62 13.13 3.16
C ASP A 89 -1.08 14.55 2.82
N ARG A 90 -0.23 15.23 2.07
CA ARG A 90 -0.38 16.61 1.61
C ARG A 90 0.57 16.86 0.45
N LYS A 91 0.20 17.83 -0.39
CA LYS A 91 1.11 18.36 -1.41
C LYS A 91 2.31 19.05 -0.77
N CYS A 92 3.44 19.05 -1.48
CA CYS A 92 4.64 19.76 -1.06
C CYS A 92 4.48 21.29 -1.25
N ILE A 93 5.10 22.08 -0.37
CA ILE A 93 5.10 23.56 -0.48
C ILE A 93 5.94 24.01 -1.69
N LYS A 94 7.02 23.28 -1.96
CA LYS A 94 7.89 23.46 -3.13
C LYS A 94 7.92 22.17 -3.94
N PRO A 95 8.14 22.23 -5.25
CA PRO A 95 8.33 21.02 -6.04
C PRO A 95 9.47 20.18 -5.47
N VAL A 96 9.18 18.91 -5.21
CA VAL A 96 10.18 17.91 -4.82
C VAL A 96 10.15 16.85 -5.90
N GLY A 97 11.31 16.59 -6.53
CA GLY A 97 11.41 15.61 -7.62
C GLY A 97 11.57 14.16 -7.14
N TRP A 98 11.49 13.93 -5.83
CA TRP A 98 11.73 12.64 -5.19
C TRP A 98 10.96 12.51 -3.87
N VAL A 99 11.21 11.46 -3.07
CA VAL A 99 10.60 11.27 -1.75
C VAL A 99 10.92 12.43 -0.80
N ASP A 100 9.89 12.87 -0.07
CA ASP A 100 10.01 13.85 1.02
C ASP A 100 9.40 13.28 2.30
N GLY A 101 9.99 13.60 3.45
CA GLY A 101 9.51 13.14 4.76
C GLY A 101 8.26 13.85 5.26
N THR A 102 7.84 14.94 4.62
CA THR A 102 6.78 15.87 5.07
C THR A 102 5.62 16.01 4.09
N CYS A 103 5.75 15.48 2.87
CA CYS A 103 4.71 15.48 1.84
C CYS A 103 4.85 14.24 0.92
N SER A 104 3.86 14.01 0.06
CA SER A 104 3.81 12.85 -0.84
C SER A 104 4.62 13.04 -2.13
N SER A 105 5.07 14.26 -2.40
CA SER A 105 5.66 14.65 -3.68
C SER A 105 4.72 14.45 -4.87
N LEU A 106 3.41 14.52 -4.62
CA LEU A 106 2.36 14.52 -5.64
C LEU A 106 1.48 15.76 -5.51
N GLU A 107 0.86 16.14 -6.63
CA GLU A 107 -0.32 17.00 -6.59
C GLU A 107 -1.49 16.22 -5.99
N GLN A 108 -2.06 16.78 -4.92
CA GLN A 108 -3.19 16.20 -4.19
C GLN A 108 -3.89 17.28 -3.36
N GLN A 109 -5.12 17.00 -2.93
CA GLN A 109 -5.73 17.72 -1.81
C GLN A 109 -5.23 17.15 -0.48
N PRO A 110 -5.27 17.94 0.61
CA PRO A 110 -4.99 17.43 1.93
C PRO A 110 -5.84 16.20 2.25
N TRP A 111 -5.17 15.16 2.76
CA TRP A 111 -5.79 13.93 3.26
C TRP A 111 -6.40 13.02 2.20
N ASP A 112 -6.06 13.17 0.91
CA ASP A 112 -6.62 12.31 -0.13
C ASP A 112 -6.29 10.83 0.09
N PHE A 113 -5.06 10.50 0.52
CA PHE A 113 -4.71 9.11 0.83
C PHE A 113 -5.48 8.59 2.05
N THR A 114 -5.65 9.41 3.09
CA THR A 114 -6.44 9.10 4.28
C THR A 114 -7.90 8.82 3.91
N LYS A 115 -8.50 9.68 3.07
CA LYS A 115 -9.88 9.51 2.59
C LYS A 115 -10.02 8.25 1.75
N THR A 116 -9.04 7.93 0.91
CA THR A 116 -9.03 6.67 0.16
C THR A 116 -8.95 5.46 1.10
N LEU A 117 -8.07 5.49 2.11
CA LEU A 117 -7.96 4.44 3.12
C LEU A 117 -9.27 4.24 3.90
N ALA A 118 -10.01 5.32 4.18
CA ALA A 118 -11.28 5.27 4.92
C ALA A 118 -12.40 4.47 4.20
N ASN A 119 -12.22 4.11 2.93
CA ASN A 119 -13.13 3.22 2.21
C ASN A 119 -12.87 1.72 2.46
N PHE A 120 -11.83 1.37 3.23
CA PHE A 120 -11.57 -0.01 3.64
C PHE A 120 -12.60 -0.48 4.67
N HIS A 121 -13.19 -1.67 4.48
CA HIS A 121 -14.24 -2.24 5.34
C HIS A 121 -14.29 -3.77 5.30
#